data_AF-M7TY22-F1
#
_entry.id   AF-M7TY22-F1
#
_cell.length_a   1.000
_cell.length_b   1.000
_cell.length_c   1.000
_cell.angle_alpha   90.00
_cell.angle_beta   90.00
_cell.angle_gamma   90.00
#
_symmetry.space_group_name_H-M   'P 1'
#
loop_
_entity.id
_entity.type
_entity.pdbx_description
1 polymer ?
#
loop_
_entity_poly.entity_id
_entity_poly.type
_entity_poly.pdbx_seq_one_letter_code
_entity_poly.pdbx_strand_id
1 'polypeptide(L)'
;MSVDAFASQGSMLLTPKHEVHKARRQPLNPFFSKARVSSHQDMIDQHLDKLCDRISVFAESRETFNFGAAITAFVRDVAFDFIPGKSYKSLDHDDFDEVMVAASSGSGQVWRASKHLRG
;
A
#
# COMPACT_ATOMS: atom_id res chain seq x y z
N MET A 1 28.45 2.44 6.49
CA MET A 1 27.79 1.65 5.44
C MET A 1 26.97 2.60 4.57
N SER A 2 27.17 2.55 3.26
CA SER A 2 26.77 3.58 2.31
C SER A 2 25.26 3.79 2.24
N VAL A 3 24.86 5.05 2.08
CA VAL A 3 23.49 5.51 1.84
C VAL A 3 22.94 5.05 0.48
N ASP A 4 23.45 4.00 -0.13
CA ASP A 4 23.08 3.60 -1.50
C ASP A 4 22.00 2.51 -1.55
N ALA A 5 21.64 1.94 -0.40
CA ALA A 5 20.48 1.07 -0.29
C ALA A 5 19.22 1.95 -0.13
N PHE A 6 18.31 1.89 -1.11
CA PHE A 6 17.09 2.71 -1.27
C PHE A 6 17.29 4.13 -1.80
N ALA A 7 17.68 4.28 -3.07
CA ALA A 7 17.41 5.47 -3.88
C ALA A 7 17.73 6.84 -3.21
N SER A 8 18.78 6.93 -2.40
CA SER A 8 18.99 8.08 -1.51
C SER A 8 19.22 9.40 -2.26
N GLN A 9 19.80 9.35 -3.45
CA GLN A 9 19.87 10.49 -4.36
C GLN A 9 18.61 10.56 -5.22
N GLY A 10 17.61 11.31 -4.75
CA GLY A 10 16.38 11.57 -5.51
C GLY A 10 15.10 11.07 -4.85
N SER A 11 15.17 10.12 -3.91
CA SER A 11 13.99 9.57 -3.23
C SER A 11 13.20 10.65 -2.50
N MET A 12 11.90 10.77 -2.80
CA MET A 12 10.97 11.58 -2.01
C MET A 12 10.89 11.09 -0.56
N LEU A 13 10.83 9.77 -0.35
CA LEU A 13 10.56 9.15 0.96
C LEU A 13 11.70 9.32 1.96
N LEU A 14 12.95 9.34 1.48
CA LEU A 14 14.14 9.40 2.34
C LEU A 14 14.83 10.76 2.28
N THR A 15 14.13 11.81 1.82
CA THR A 15 14.67 13.18 1.77
C THR A 15 14.72 13.80 3.17
N PRO A 16 15.90 14.07 3.76
CA PRO A 16 15.97 14.61 5.12
C PRO A 16 15.58 16.09 5.21
N LYS A 17 15.79 16.86 4.14
CA LYS A 17 15.53 18.31 4.11
C LYS A 17 14.07 18.60 3.78
N HIS A 18 13.40 19.37 4.65
CA HIS A 18 11.97 19.71 4.51
C HIS A 18 11.61 20.31 3.15
N GLU A 19 12.32 21.35 2.70
CA GLU A 19 12.01 22.02 1.42
C GLU A 19 12.16 21.09 0.21
N VAL A 20 13.16 20.20 0.25
CA VAL A 20 13.38 19.22 -0.83
C VAL A 20 12.28 18.15 -0.79
N HIS A 21 11.86 17.68 0.39
CA HIS A 21 10.73 16.76 0.52
C HIS A 21 9.43 17.39 0.01
N LYS A 22 9.17 18.64 0.38
CA LYS A 22 8.00 19.41 -0.06
C LYS A 22 7.97 19.56 -1.58
N ALA A 23 9.09 19.98 -2.19
CA ALA A 23 9.21 20.12 -3.64
C ALA A 23 9.00 18.78 -4.37
N ARG A 24 9.50 17.66 -3.82
CA ARG A 24 9.30 16.31 -4.39
C ARG A 24 7.88 15.79 -4.23
N ARG A 25 7.17 16.16 -3.15
CA ARG A 25 5.78 15.73 -2.89
C ARG A 25 4.75 16.58 -3.63
N GLN A 26 5.05 17.84 -3.91
CA GLN A 26 4.12 18.78 -4.53
C GLN A 26 3.49 18.28 -5.85
N PRO A 27 4.22 17.61 -6.78
CA PRO A 27 3.63 17.03 -7.98
C PRO A 27 2.55 15.97 -7.73
N LEU A 28 2.50 15.37 -6.53
CA LEU A 28 1.48 14.36 -6.18
C LEU A 28 0.17 14.99 -5.67
N ASN A 29 0.17 16.27 -5.28
CA ASN A 29 -1.01 16.92 -4.71
C ASN A 29 -2.29 16.82 -5.56
N PRO A 30 -2.23 16.93 -6.91
CA PRO A 30 -3.44 16.79 -7.74
C PRO A 30 -4.14 15.45 -7.57
N PHE A 31 -3.40 14.36 -7.42
CA PHE A 31 -3.95 13.01 -7.22
C PHE A 31 -4.71 12.90 -5.88
N PHE A 32 -4.26 13.61 -4.85
CA PHE A 32 -4.83 13.52 -3.49
C PHE A 32 -5.69 14.73 -3.11
N SER A 33 -6.23 15.47 -4.08
CA SER A 33 -7.21 16.52 -3.80
C SER A 33 -8.53 15.93 -3.30
N LYS A 34 -9.27 16.66 -2.44
CA LYS A 34 -10.60 16.19 -1.96
C LYS A 34 -11.52 15.80 -3.11
N ALA A 35 -11.56 16.62 -4.18
CA ALA A 35 -12.37 16.36 -5.36
C ALA A 35 -11.96 15.05 -6.05
N ARG A 36 -10.66 14.76 -6.17
CA ARG A 36 -10.19 13.49 -6.74
C ARG A 36 -10.48 12.30 -5.83
N VAL A 37 -10.33 12.44 -4.52
CA VAL A 37 -10.72 11.38 -3.58
C VAL A 37 -12.20 11.06 -3.73
N SER A 38 -13.06 12.08 -3.72
CA SER A 38 -14.50 11.90 -3.90
C SER A 38 -14.87 11.29 -5.25
N SER A 39 -14.17 11.64 -6.34
CA SER A 39 -14.47 11.07 -7.66
C SER A 39 -14.09 9.59 -7.80
N HIS A 40 -13.37 9.00 -6.83
CA HIS A 40 -13.02 7.59 -6.82
C HIS A 40 -13.79 6.80 -5.75
N GLN A 41 -14.79 7.41 -5.09
CA GLN A 41 -15.56 6.73 -4.06
C GLN A 41 -16.21 5.46 -4.60
N ASP A 42 -16.83 5.52 -5.77
CA ASP A 42 -17.45 4.35 -6.42
C ASP A 42 -16.44 3.21 -6.66
N MET A 43 -15.19 3.52 -6.99
CA MET A 43 -14.13 2.52 -7.18
C MET A 43 -13.72 1.87 -5.85
N ILE A 44 -13.62 2.68 -4.78
CA ILE A 44 -13.33 2.17 -3.44
C ILE A 44 -14.46 1.25 -2.97
N ASP A 45 -15.70 1.65 -3.20
CA ASP A 45 -16.90 0.88 -2.82
C ASP A 45 -16.94 -0.46 -3.57
N GLN A 46 -16.59 -0.49 -4.87
CA GLN A 46 -16.48 -1.74 -5.64
C GLN A 46 -15.46 -2.73 -5.06
N HIS A 47 -14.29 -2.26 -4.62
CA HIS A 47 -13.31 -3.12 -3.96
C HIS A 47 -13.76 -3.57 -2.57
N LEU A 48 -14.51 -2.72 -1.87
CA LEU A 48 -15.05 -3.04 -0.55
C LEU A 48 -16.12 -4.11 -0.66
N ASP A 49 -17.05 -3.97 -1.60
CA ASP A 49 -18.08 -4.95 -1.90
C ASP A 49 -17.45 -6.30 -2.23
N LYS A 50 -16.42 -6.31 -3.09
CA LYS A 50 -15.67 -7.53 -3.40
C LYS A 50 -15.02 -8.16 -2.17
N LEU A 51 -14.41 -7.37 -1.29
CA LEU A 51 -13.83 -7.88 -0.05
C LEU A 51 -14.93 -8.50 0.84
N CYS A 52 -16.09 -7.85 0.95
CA CYS A 52 -17.23 -8.37 1.70
C CYS A 52 -17.78 -9.68 1.11
N ASP A 53 -17.87 -9.79 -0.21
CA ASP A 53 -18.27 -11.02 -0.90
C ASP A 53 -17.28 -12.15 -0.59
N ARG A 54 -15.98 -11.89 -0.69
CA ARG A 54 -14.93 -12.86 -0.35
C ARG A 54 -15.02 -13.31 1.10
N ILE A 55 -15.23 -12.39 2.04
CA ILE A 55 -15.40 -12.73 3.46
C ILE A 55 -16.66 -13.59 3.67
N SER A 56 -17.75 -13.30 2.97
CA SER A 56 -19.00 -14.08 3.06
C SER A 56 -18.78 -15.53 2.62
N VAL A 57 -18.01 -15.75 1.54
CA VAL A 57 -17.66 -17.10 1.07
C VAL A 57 -16.92 -17.91 2.16
N PHE A 58 -15.93 -17.32 2.82
CA PHE A 58 -15.22 -17.98 3.93
C PHE A 58 -16.13 -18.23 5.14
N ALA A 59 -17.04 -17.30 5.44
CA ALA A 59 -18.01 -17.46 6.53
C ALA A 59 -19.00 -18.61 6.26
N GLU A 60 -19.46 -18.75 5.02
CA GLU A 60 -20.35 -19.84 4.59
C GLU A 60 -19.64 -21.20 4.57
N SER A 61 -18.41 -21.26 4.05
CA SER A 61 -17.61 -22.48 4.02
C SER A 61 -17.07 -22.89 5.40
N ARG A 62 -17.12 -21.99 6.38
CA ARG A 62 -16.51 -22.12 7.72
C ARG A 62 -15.00 -22.32 7.67
N GLU A 63 -14.35 -21.82 6.63
CA GLU A 63 -12.91 -21.84 6.49
C GLU A 63 -12.29 -20.59 7.11
N THR A 64 -11.07 -20.72 7.61
CA THR A 64 -10.29 -19.58 8.10
C THR A 64 -9.44 -19.00 6.99
N PHE A 65 -9.25 -17.69 7.01
CA PHE A 65 -8.39 -16.98 6.07
C PHE A 65 -7.51 -15.96 6.81
N ASN A 66 -6.44 -15.50 6.15
CA ASN A 66 -5.61 -14.44 6.70
C ASN A 66 -6.27 -13.06 6.48
N PHE A 67 -6.91 -12.52 7.52
CA PHE A 67 -7.53 -11.20 7.47
C PHE A 67 -6.53 -10.06 7.20
N GLY A 68 -5.29 -10.17 7.69
CA GLY A 68 -4.25 -9.19 7.40
C GLY A 68 -3.86 -9.17 5.92
N ALA A 69 -3.80 -10.34 5.28
CA ALA A 69 -3.59 -10.46 3.84
C ALA A 69 -4.76 -9.84 3.06
N ALA A 70 -6.00 -10.15 3.45
CA ALA A 70 -7.20 -9.62 2.82
C ALA A 70 -7.28 -8.08 2.84
N ILE A 71 -7.02 -7.45 4.00
CA ILE A 71 -6.98 -5.98 4.11
C ILE A 71 -5.83 -5.39 3.29
N THR A 72 -4.68 -6.07 3.26
CA THR A 72 -3.53 -5.59 2.46
C THR A 72 -3.83 -5.67 0.96
N ALA A 73 -4.51 -6.73 0.51
CA ALA A 73 -4.97 -6.86 -0.87
C ALA A 73 -5.97 -5.76 -1.24
N PHE A 74 -6.96 -5.48 -0.39
CA PHE A 74 -7.90 -4.36 -0.58
C PHE A 74 -7.18 -3.02 -0.73
N VAL A 75 -6.29 -2.67 0.20
CA VAL A 75 -5.53 -1.40 0.15
C VAL A 75 -4.66 -1.33 -1.10
N ARG A 76 -4.05 -2.44 -1.52
CA ARG A 76 -3.24 -2.52 -2.73
C ARG A 76 -4.08 -2.26 -3.98
N ASP A 77 -5.17 -2.99 -4.16
CA ASP A 77 -6.03 -2.85 -5.33
C ASP A 77 -6.60 -1.43 -5.42
N VAL A 78 -7.08 -0.86 -4.30
CA VAL A 78 -7.52 0.54 -4.24
C VAL A 78 -6.39 1.50 -4.62
N ALA A 79 -5.20 1.38 -4.03
CA ALA A 79 -4.11 2.33 -4.28
C ALA A 79 -3.59 2.28 -5.73
N PHE A 80 -3.55 1.10 -6.33
CA PHE A 80 -3.07 0.90 -7.69
C PHE A 80 -4.14 1.26 -8.75
N ASP A 81 -5.42 1.12 -8.44
CA ASP A 81 -6.47 1.67 -9.29
C ASP A 81 -6.56 3.20 -9.17
N PHE A 82 -6.33 3.77 -7.97
CA PHE A 82 -6.43 5.20 -7.71
C PHE A 82 -5.35 6.07 -8.39
N ILE A 83 -4.12 5.55 -8.53
CA ILE A 83 -2.97 6.35 -9.01
C ILE A 83 -2.52 5.93 -10.42
N PRO A 84 -1.97 4.71 -10.63
CA PRO A 84 -1.48 4.30 -11.94
C PRO A 84 -2.56 3.71 -12.86
N GLY A 85 -3.80 3.53 -12.40
CA GLY A 85 -4.86 2.85 -13.16
C GLY A 85 -4.48 1.39 -13.51
N LYS A 86 -3.69 0.76 -12.64
CA LYS A 86 -3.25 -0.64 -12.80
C LYS A 86 -3.97 -1.46 -11.74
N SER A 87 -4.53 -2.59 -12.11
CA SER A 87 -5.18 -3.48 -11.15
C SER A 87 -4.31 -4.71 -10.91
N TYR A 88 -3.89 -4.93 -9.67
CA TYR A 88 -3.21 -6.17 -9.27
C TYR A 88 -4.21 -7.32 -9.12
N LYS A 89 -5.48 -7.00 -8.86
CA LYS A 89 -6.56 -7.96 -8.63
C LYS A 89 -6.23 -8.91 -7.47
N SER A 90 -5.54 -8.40 -6.46
CA SER A 90 -5.12 -9.21 -5.32
C SER A 90 -6.31 -9.76 -4.53
N LEU A 91 -7.47 -9.09 -4.54
CA LEU A 91 -8.71 -9.61 -3.98
C LEU A 91 -9.29 -10.82 -4.74
N ASP A 92 -8.87 -11.05 -5.99
CA ASP A 92 -9.34 -12.19 -6.80
C ASP A 92 -8.54 -13.47 -6.49
N HIS A 93 -7.37 -13.37 -5.85
CA HIS A 93 -6.53 -14.52 -5.48
C HIS A 93 -7.03 -15.21 -4.21
N ASP A 94 -7.04 -16.55 -4.18
CA ASP A 94 -7.56 -17.35 -3.05
C ASP A 94 -6.92 -16.99 -1.70
N ASP A 95 -5.62 -16.71 -1.71
CA ASP A 95 -4.81 -16.34 -0.54
C ASP A 95 -4.61 -14.83 -0.38
N PHE A 96 -5.31 -14.01 -1.17
CA PHE A 96 -5.16 -12.55 -1.20
C PHE A 96 -3.73 -12.07 -1.54
N ASP A 97 -2.96 -12.84 -2.30
CA ASP A 97 -1.55 -12.55 -2.60
C ASP A 97 -0.70 -12.35 -1.31
N GLU A 98 -0.87 -13.21 -0.31
CA GLU A 98 -0.20 -13.12 1.00
C GLU A 98 1.33 -13.04 0.87
N VAL A 99 1.91 -13.71 -0.13
CA VAL A 99 3.35 -13.71 -0.42
C VAL A 99 3.90 -12.28 -0.59
N MET A 100 3.13 -11.39 -1.21
CA MET A 100 3.51 -9.98 -1.39
C MET A 100 3.52 -9.20 -0.06
N VAL A 101 2.67 -9.60 0.88
CA VAL A 101 2.61 -9.03 2.25
C VAL A 101 3.83 -9.48 3.07
N ALA A 102 4.17 -10.76 2.97
CA ALA A 102 5.35 -11.32 3.62
C ALA A 102 6.65 -10.64 3.14
N ALA A 103 6.79 -10.46 1.82
CA ALA A 103 7.94 -9.77 1.23
C ALA A 103 8.10 -8.31 1.70
N SER A 104 6.98 -7.62 1.95
CA SER A 104 6.97 -6.20 2.36
C SER A 104 7.32 -5.99 3.84
N SER A 105 7.02 -6.99 4.68
CA SER A 105 7.15 -6.91 6.14
C SER A 105 8.61 -6.86 6.65
N GLY A 106 9.59 -7.27 5.83
CA GLY A 106 11.01 -7.30 6.22
C GLY A 106 11.65 -5.91 6.39
N SER A 107 11.16 -4.90 5.68
CA SER A 107 11.76 -3.55 5.64
C SER A 107 11.62 -2.78 6.97
N GLY A 108 10.49 -2.96 7.67
CA GLY A 108 10.21 -2.29 8.95
C GLY A 108 11.12 -2.76 10.09
N GLN A 109 11.51 -4.04 10.09
CA GLN A 109 12.42 -4.59 11.10
C GLN A 109 13.82 -4.00 10.96
N VAL A 110 14.31 -3.86 9.73
CA VAL A 110 15.62 -3.26 9.43
C VAL A 110 15.67 -1.80 9.87
N TRP A 111 14.63 -1.01 9.63
CA TRP A 111 14.55 0.38 10.09
C TRP A 111 14.55 0.48 11.62
N ARG A 112 13.77 -0.35 12.33
CA ARG A 112 13.70 -0.32 13.80
C ARG A 112 15.04 -0.64 14.45
N ALA A 113 15.79 -1.57 13.89
CA ALA A 113 17.11 -1.94 14.38
C ALA A 113 18.17 -0.86 14.10
N SER A 114 18.12 -0.23 12.92
CA SER A 114 19.17 0.68 12.47
C SER A 114 18.97 2.14 12.85
N LYS A 115 17.74 2.58 13.18
CA LYS A 115 17.44 4.01 13.41
C LYS A 115 18.18 4.65 14.59
N HIS A 116 18.70 3.86 15.52
CA HIS A 116 19.45 4.33 16.70
C HIS A 116 20.97 4.17 16.55
N LEU A 117 21.45 3.55 15.48
CA LEU A 117 22.88 3.34 15.21
C LEU A 117 23.55 4.55 14.54
N ARG A 118 22.98 5.75 14.70
CA ARG A 118 23.58 7.02 14.28
C ARG A 118 23.82 7.88 15.52
N GLY A 119 25.01 7.73 16.09
CA GLY A 119 25.72 8.74 16.88
C GLY A 119 26.92 9.20 16.06
#